data_AF-A0A9X7WKX1-F1
#
_entry.id   AF-A0A9X7WKX1-F1
#
_cell.length_a   1.000
_cell.length_b   1.000
_cell.length_c   1.000
_cell.angle_alpha   90.00
_cell.angle_beta   90.00
_cell.angle_gamma   90.00
#
_symmetry.space_group_name_H-M   'P 1'
#
loop_
_entity.id
_entity.type
_entity.pdbx_description
1 polymer ?
#
loop_
_entity_poly.entity_id
_entity_poly.type
_entity_poly.pdbx_seq_one_letter_code
_entity_poly.pdbx_strand_id
1 'polypeptide(L)'
;MGPTIVRVAHRSLTKPVTDDGPEDLCHWPFNEPPVPGQWVIAPTSVQAESYAVVAGLGKADDAKGAALKTITKVVPEEDVAEALRKAKAETMAWLWLAQRTAGFPAPGYPAPPDEYPYSPIPPSRGTAPSADVASEYGLVWRRVHRQAQECGLPDEQLKRFKSISEQWFALSQSLPAEQAQRPASANAPAEKDITDAADAPTKRSVPKWLWVLAAVVVAVVVIVVLVRVVGAKTGESSGTPPTSHPTTSQPSAFPSAPAGANAQCRDGTYSFSTRRNGSCAGHGGVAAWLDSQP
;
A
#
# COMPACT_ATOMS: atom_id res chain seq x y z
N MET A 1 -8.13 -12.76 36.35
CA MET A 1 -8.55 -12.12 35.07
C MET A 1 -8.43 -13.19 33.99
N GLY A 2 -9.44 -13.35 33.14
CA GLY A 2 -9.35 -14.29 32.02
C GLY A 2 -8.27 -13.86 31.02
N PRO A 3 -7.81 -14.75 30.12
CA PRO A 3 -6.83 -14.39 29.09
C PRO A 3 -7.40 -13.26 28.23
N THR A 4 -6.68 -12.14 28.14
CA THR A 4 -7.05 -11.02 27.29
C THR A 4 -6.86 -11.41 25.83
N ILE A 5 -7.90 -11.22 25.01
CA ILE A 5 -7.88 -11.51 23.58
C ILE A 5 -7.92 -10.18 22.84
N VAL A 6 -7.08 -10.05 21.82
CA VAL A 6 -7.03 -8.86 20.97
C VAL A 6 -7.17 -9.24 19.51
N ARG A 7 -7.74 -8.32 18.73
CA ARG A 7 -7.71 -8.34 17.28
C ARG A 7 -6.47 -7.60 16.81
N VAL A 8 -5.68 -8.22 15.94
CA VAL A 8 -4.47 -7.63 15.37
C VAL A 8 -4.56 -7.63 13.85
N ALA A 9 -4.14 -6.53 13.24
CA ALA A 9 -4.01 -6.40 11.80
C ALA A 9 -2.54 -6.46 11.41
N HIS A 10 -2.13 -7.55 10.77
CA HIS A 10 -0.76 -7.71 10.26
C HIS A 10 -0.48 -6.68 9.18
N ARG A 11 0.62 -5.94 9.35
CA ARG A 11 1.00 -4.87 8.43
C ARG A 11 2.50 -4.71 8.37
N SER A 12 2.98 -4.27 7.22
CA SER A 12 4.37 -3.89 7.09
C SER A 12 4.61 -2.59 7.86
N LEU A 13 5.68 -2.56 8.65
CA LEU A 13 6.09 -1.36 9.38
C LEU A 13 6.43 -0.19 8.45
N THR A 14 6.87 -0.49 7.23
CA THR A 14 7.49 0.48 6.31
C THR A 14 6.70 0.69 5.01
N LYS A 15 5.65 -0.09 4.76
CA LYS A 15 4.79 0.08 3.58
C LYS A 15 3.44 0.66 3.98
N PRO A 16 2.89 1.61 3.21
CA PRO A 16 1.49 1.99 3.37
C PRO A 16 0.63 0.77 3.04
N VAL A 17 -0.08 0.26 4.06
CA VAL A 17 -1.07 -0.83 3.90
C VAL A 17 -2.45 -0.18 3.85
N THR A 18 -3.31 -0.64 2.95
CA THR A 18 -4.73 -0.27 2.91
C THR A 18 -5.42 -0.79 4.17
N ASP A 19 -6.30 0.02 4.79
CA ASP A 19 -6.88 -0.21 6.13
C ASP A 19 -7.66 -1.53 6.33
N ASP A 20 -7.91 -2.31 5.27
CA ASP A 20 -8.82 -3.47 5.29
C ASP A 20 -8.11 -4.85 5.26
N GLY A 21 -6.94 -4.97 5.88
CA GLY A 21 -6.27 -6.27 6.01
C GLY A 21 -7.06 -7.23 6.92
N PRO A 22 -7.04 -8.56 6.67
CA PRO A 22 -7.67 -9.53 7.55
C PRO A 22 -7.06 -9.43 8.96
N GLU A 23 -7.92 -9.48 9.97
CA GLU A 23 -7.50 -9.41 11.37
C GLU A 23 -7.44 -10.80 11.99
N ASP A 24 -6.36 -11.05 12.72
CA ASP A 24 -6.17 -12.27 13.49
C ASP A 24 -6.54 -12.04 14.96
N LEU A 25 -7.06 -13.07 15.61
CA LEU A 25 -7.24 -13.09 17.06
C LEU A 25 -5.98 -13.63 17.73
N CYS A 26 -5.45 -12.89 18.71
CA CYS A 26 -4.27 -13.28 19.47
C CYS A 26 -4.51 -13.14 20.97
N HIS A 27 -3.80 -13.97 21.74
CA HIS A 27 -3.66 -13.80 23.17
C HIS A 27 -2.70 -12.64 23.48
N TRP A 28 -3.12 -11.81 24.43
CA TRP A 28 -2.33 -10.72 25.00
C TRP A 28 -1.72 -11.19 26.34
N PRO A 29 -0.40 -11.45 26.40
CA PRO A 29 0.25 -12.01 27.58
C PRO A 29 0.74 -10.95 28.58
N PHE A 30 0.65 -9.66 28.26
CA PHE A 30 1.22 -8.59 29.07
C PHE A 30 0.24 -8.12 30.15
N ASN A 31 0.79 -7.58 31.24
CA ASN A 31 0.00 -7.10 32.37
C ASN A 31 -0.68 -5.76 32.05
N GLU A 32 -0.04 -4.95 31.21
CA GLU A 32 -0.59 -3.68 30.73
C GLU A 32 -1.78 -3.95 29.81
N PRO A 33 -2.86 -3.14 29.86
CA PRO A 33 -3.97 -3.29 28.94
C PRO A 33 -3.54 -2.98 27.50
N PRO A 34 -4.05 -3.71 26.50
CA PRO A 34 -3.75 -3.44 25.10
C PRO A 34 -4.34 -2.11 24.65
N VAL A 35 -3.55 -1.31 23.93
CA VAL A 35 -3.99 -0.02 23.39
C VAL A 35 -4.24 -0.15 21.88
N PRO A 36 -5.44 0.19 21.38
CA PRO A 36 -5.70 0.23 19.93
C PRO A 36 -4.74 1.19 19.22
N GLY A 37 -4.19 0.76 18.08
CA GLY A 37 -3.17 1.50 17.32
C GLY A 37 -1.72 1.18 17.72
N GLN A 38 -1.51 0.46 18.83
CA GLN A 38 -0.19 0.06 19.28
C GLN A 38 0.42 -1.03 18.39
N TRP A 39 1.72 -0.90 18.11
CA TRP A 39 2.47 -1.88 17.33
C TRP A 39 2.92 -3.05 18.19
N VAL A 40 2.82 -4.25 17.62
CA VAL A 40 3.20 -5.51 18.25
C VAL A 40 3.87 -6.44 17.23
N ILE A 41 4.60 -7.42 17.74
CA ILE A 41 5.03 -8.59 16.97
C ILE A 41 4.08 -9.74 17.30
N ALA A 42 3.34 -10.18 16.30
CA ALA A 42 2.44 -11.31 16.39
C ALA A 42 2.83 -12.38 15.35
N PRO A 43 2.73 -13.66 15.68
CA PRO A 43 2.96 -14.74 14.71
C PRO A 43 1.79 -14.85 13.71
N THR A 44 2.10 -15.07 12.43
CA THR A 44 1.11 -15.49 11.42
C THR A 44 1.11 -17.03 11.31
N SER A 45 0.29 -17.61 10.42
CA SER A 45 0.37 -19.05 10.13
C SER A 45 1.67 -19.44 9.42
N VAL A 46 2.37 -18.46 8.83
CA VAL A 46 3.56 -18.67 7.99
C VAL A 46 4.84 -18.18 8.67
N GLN A 47 4.75 -17.13 9.48
CA GLN A 47 5.91 -16.45 10.09
C GLN A 47 5.76 -16.39 11.60
N ALA A 48 6.81 -16.75 12.32
CA ALA A 48 6.84 -16.68 13.78
C ALA A 48 6.88 -15.24 14.32
N GLU A 49 7.42 -14.30 13.54
CA GLU A 49 7.48 -12.88 13.88
C GLU A 49 6.98 -12.04 12.72
N SER A 50 5.87 -11.33 12.94
CA SER A 50 5.29 -10.41 11.97
C SER A 50 4.82 -9.16 12.69
N TYR A 51 5.12 -7.99 12.13
CA TYR A 51 4.59 -6.73 12.64
C TYR A 51 3.07 -6.71 12.45
N ALA A 52 2.38 -6.28 13.50
CA ALA A 52 0.95 -6.08 13.50
C ALA A 52 0.60 -4.86 14.36
N VAL A 53 -0.63 -4.39 14.22
CA VAL A 53 -1.18 -3.35 15.09
C VAL A 53 -2.42 -3.88 15.77
N VAL A 54 -2.55 -3.57 17.04
CA VAL A 54 -3.75 -3.87 17.82
C VAL A 54 -4.92 -3.06 17.26
N ALA A 55 -5.91 -3.73 16.68
CA ALA A 55 -7.13 -3.11 16.17
C ALA A 55 -8.18 -2.91 17.28
N GLY A 56 -8.07 -3.68 18.36
CA GLY A 56 -8.92 -3.57 19.55
C GLY A 56 -9.03 -4.88 20.32
N LEU A 57 -9.92 -4.91 21.31
CA LEU A 57 -10.23 -6.13 22.05
C LEU A 57 -11.00 -7.12 21.17
N GLY A 58 -10.67 -8.40 21.30
CA GLY A 58 -11.44 -9.51 20.71
C GLY A 58 -12.52 -9.98 21.67
N LYS A 59 -13.57 -10.63 21.14
CA LYS A 59 -14.60 -11.27 21.98
C LYS A 59 -14.16 -12.69 22.31
N ALA A 60 -14.41 -13.12 23.55
CA ALA A 60 -14.09 -14.48 23.98
C ALA A 60 -14.88 -15.56 23.21
N ASP A 61 -16.08 -15.23 22.73
CA ASP A 61 -16.89 -16.16 21.93
C ASP A 61 -16.27 -16.43 20.55
N ASP A 62 -15.62 -15.45 19.95
CA ASP A 62 -14.97 -15.57 18.64
C ASP A 62 -13.70 -16.45 18.71
N ALA A 63 -13.17 -16.65 19.92
CA ALA A 63 -12.01 -17.49 20.20
C ALA A 63 -12.35 -18.94 20.55
N LYS A 64 -13.64 -19.29 20.74
CA LYS A 64 -14.04 -20.64 21.16
C LYS A 64 -13.67 -21.68 20.09
N GLY A 65 -12.73 -22.56 20.43
CA GLY A 65 -12.25 -23.63 19.55
C GLY A 65 -11.11 -23.23 18.60
N ALA A 66 -10.70 -21.96 18.59
CA ALA A 66 -9.54 -21.51 17.83
C ALA A 66 -8.27 -21.67 18.65
N ALA A 67 -7.22 -22.27 18.07
CA ALA A 67 -5.88 -22.25 18.63
C ALA A 67 -5.29 -20.84 18.44
N LEU A 68 -5.58 -19.94 19.37
CA LEU A 68 -5.09 -18.57 19.31
C LEU A 68 -3.58 -18.55 19.55
N LYS A 69 -2.88 -17.78 18.72
CA LYS A 69 -1.46 -17.53 18.92
C LYS A 69 -1.27 -16.40 19.94
N THR A 70 -0.07 -16.29 20.50
CA THR A 70 0.25 -15.29 21.53
C THR A 70 1.12 -14.18 20.93
N ILE A 71 0.83 -12.94 21.30
CA ILE A 71 1.70 -11.81 20.94
C ILE A 71 3.06 -11.98 21.59
N THR A 72 4.13 -11.84 20.79
CA THR A 72 5.50 -12.06 21.23
C THR A 72 6.07 -10.83 21.92
N LYS A 73 5.83 -9.64 21.38
CA LYS A 73 6.44 -8.39 21.84
C LYS A 73 5.55 -7.18 21.55
N VAL A 74 5.54 -6.21 22.45
CA VAL A 74 5.07 -4.85 22.19
C VAL A 74 6.21 -4.04 21.57
N VAL A 75 5.94 -3.38 20.44
CA VAL A 75 6.94 -2.54 19.76
C VAL A 75 6.80 -1.09 20.27
N PRO A 76 7.85 -0.53 20.89
CA PRO A 76 7.85 0.87 21.33
C PRO A 76 7.63 1.84 20.17
N GLU A 77 7.00 2.99 20.43
CA GLU A 77 6.71 3.99 19.40
C GLU A 77 7.99 4.58 18.81
N GLU A 78 9.04 4.73 19.62
CA GLU A 78 10.37 5.17 19.18
C GLU A 78 11.02 4.20 18.19
N ASP A 79 10.86 2.89 18.40
CA ASP A 79 11.38 1.85 17.48
C ASP A 79 10.63 1.89 16.15
N VAL A 80 9.30 2.10 16.19
CA VAL A 80 8.47 2.29 15.00
C VAL A 80 8.91 3.54 14.23
N ALA A 81 9.07 4.67 14.94
CA ALA A 81 9.50 5.93 14.36
C ALA A 81 10.89 5.80 13.72
N GLU A 82 11.82 5.13 14.39
CA GLU A 82 13.16 4.90 13.87
C GLU A 82 13.15 4.07 12.58
N ALA A 83 12.39 2.98 12.57
CA ALA A 83 12.26 2.14 11.39
C ALA A 83 11.62 2.89 10.21
N LEU A 84 10.62 3.74 10.48
CA LEU A 84 10.01 4.62 9.47
C LEU A 84 11.01 5.65 8.94
N ARG A 85 11.83 6.29 9.79
CA ARG A 85 12.89 7.21 9.37
C ARG A 85 13.89 6.51 8.47
N LYS A 86 14.36 5.32 8.86
CA LYS A 86 15.31 4.52 8.07
C LYS A 86 14.73 4.14 6.71
N ALA A 87 13.49 3.63 6.68
CA ALA A 87 12.82 3.25 5.43
C ALA A 87 12.62 4.45 4.48
N LYS A 88 12.26 5.62 5.03
CA LYS A 88 12.15 6.86 4.26
C LYS A 88 13.50 7.30 3.70
N ALA A 89 14.58 7.19 4.48
CA ALA A 89 15.92 7.53 4.04
C ALA A 89 16.40 6.61 2.90
N GLU A 90 16.17 5.30 3.01
CA GLU A 90 16.48 4.33 1.96
C GLU A 90 15.66 4.59 0.69
N THR A 91 14.36 4.88 0.84
CA THR A 91 13.48 5.25 -0.29
C THR A 91 14.02 6.48 -1.02
N MET A 92 14.46 7.49 -0.29
CA MET A 92 15.03 8.70 -0.87
C MET A 92 16.37 8.43 -1.57
N ALA A 93 17.23 7.60 -0.99
CA ALA A 93 18.48 7.18 -1.61
C ALA A 93 18.25 6.45 -2.95
N TRP A 94 17.24 5.58 -3.00
CA TRP A 94 16.82 4.91 -4.22
C TRP A 94 16.26 5.86 -5.28
N LEU A 95 15.43 6.83 -4.89
CA LEU A 95 14.93 7.88 -5.79
C LEU A 95 16.06 8.76 -6.34
N TRP A 96 17.08 9.07 -5.54
CA TRP A 96 18.25 9.81 -6.01
C TRP A 96 19.07 9.04 -7.04
N LEU A 97 19.24 7.72 -6.86
CA LEU A 97 19.84 6.89 -7.89
C LEU A 97 19.02 6.96 -9.19
N ALA A 98 17.69 6.91 -9.09
CA ALA A 98 16.80 7.03 -10.23
C ALA A 98 16.89 8.40 -10.94
N GLN A 99 16.96 9.49 -10.18
CA GLN A 99 17.18 10.84 -10.71
C GLN A 99 18.48 10.89 -11.53
N ARG A 100 19.59 10.39 -10.98
CA ARG A 100 20.89 10.35 -11.67
C ARG A 100 20.81 9.53 -12.95
N THR A 101 20.22 8.33 -12.90
CA THR A 101 20.06 7.47 -14.08
C THR A 101 19.16 8.11 -15.14
N ALA A 102 18.18 8.92 -14.73
CA ALA A 102 17.31 9.67 -15.64
C ALA A 102 17.95 10.95 -16.22
N GLY A 103 19.12 11.35 -15.71
CA GLY A 103 19.90 12.50 -16.19
C GLY A 103 19.74 13.78 -15.34
N PHE A 104 19.16 13.71 -14.15
CA PHE A 104 19.02 14.86 -13.25
C PHE A 104 20.22 14.99 -12.28
N PRO A 105 20.56 16.21 -11.83
CA PRO A 105 21.51 16.40 -10.75
C PRO A 105 20.89 15.91 -9.44
N ALA A 106 21.45 14.86 -8.85
CA ALA A 106 21.06 14.38 -7.52
C ALA A 106 22.09 14.84 -6.48
N PRO A 107 21.66 15.28 -5.27
CA PRO A 107 22.58 15.61 -4.18
C PRO A 107 23.44 14.38 -3.85
N GLY A 108 24.73 14.60 -3.62
CA GLY A 108 25.68 13.52 -3.37
C GLY A 108 25.33 12.74 -2.11
N TYR A 109 24.81 11.52 -2.28
CA TYR A 109 24.60 10.55 -1.22
C TYR A 109 25.32 9.24 -1.56
N PRO A 110 25.72 8.44 -0.54
CA PRO A 110 26.17 7.08 -0.74
C PRO A 110 25.13 6.27 -1.51
N ALA A 111 25.59 5.32 -2.32
CA ALA A 111 24.72 4.40 -3.04
C ALA A 111 23.76 3.71 -2.03
N PRO A 112 22.48 3.52 -2.38
CA PRO A 112 21.58 2.73 -1.53
C PRO A 112 22.19 1.34 -1.35
N PRO A 113 22.00 0.70 -0.17
CA PRO A 113 22.50 -0.65 0.05
C PRO A 113 22.02 -1.60 -1.06
N ASP A 114 22.87 -2.54 -1.47
CA ASP A 114 22.59 -3.55 -2.49
C ASP A 114 21.52 -4.58 -2.07
N GLU A 115 20.82 -4.31 -0.97
CA GLU A 115 19.94 -5.26 -0.30
C GLU A 115 18.46 -4.94 -0.54
N TYR A 116 17.70 -6.00 -0.81
CA TYR A 116 16.25 -6.01 -0.94
C TYR A 116 15.62 -5.20 0.22
N PRO A 117 14.76 -4.18 -0.06
CA PRO A 117 13.68 -4.26 -1.04
C PRO A 117 13.89 -3.50 -2.38
N TYR A 118 15.07 -2.91 -2.60
CA TYR A 118 15.29 -2.06 -3.78
C TYR A 118 15.97 -2.83 -4.90
N SER A 119 15.22 -3.14 -5.96
CA SER A 119 15.82 -3.61 -7.21
C SER A 119 16.77 -2.52 -7.75
N PRO A 120 17.93 -2.89 -8.33
CA PRO A 120 18.83 -1.93 -8.96
C PRO A 120 18.05 -1.12 -9.99
N ILE A 121 18.29 0.19 -10.05
CA ILE A 121 17.63 1.06 -11.02
C ILE A 121 18.10 0.66 -12.43
N PRO A 122 17.20 0.18 -13.30
CA PRO A 122 17.56 -0.19 -14.65
C PRO A 122 17.91 1.05 -15.48
N PRO A 123 18.65 0.91 -16.58
CA PRO A 123 19.04 2.05 -17.39
C PRO A 123 17.82 2.86 -17.88
N SER A 124 18.01 4.15 -18.11
CA SER A 124 16.92 5.04 -18.58
C SER A 124 16.59 4.89 -20.06
N ARG A 125 17.42 4.16 -20.81
CA ARG A 125 17.29 3.84 -22.23
C ARG A 125 18.23 2.70 -22.59
N GLY A 126 18.01 2.06 -23.74
CA GLY A 126 18.90 1.04 -24.28
C GLY A 126 18.13 -0.14 -24.81
N THR A 127 18.79 -1.28 -24.88
CA THR A 127 18.19 -2.57 -25.23
C THR A 127 17.99 -3.42 -23.98
N ALA A 128 17.07 -4.37 -24.06
CA ALA A 128 16.92 -5.43 -23.06
C ALA A 128 17.23 -6.78 -23.71
N PRO A 129 17.77 -7.75 -22.96
CA PRO A 129 18.01 -9.10 -23.47
C PRO A 129 16.75 -9.82 -23.95
N SER A 130 15.59 -9.55 -23.33
CA SER A 130 14.32 -10.17 -23.68
C SER A 130 13.14 -9.25 -23.41
N ALA A 131 11.96 -9.61 -23.94
CA ALA A 131 10.70 -8.92 -23.67
C ALA A 131 10.38 -8.87 -22.17
N ASP A 132 10.63 -9.95 -21.43
CA ASP A 132 10.39 -10.04 -20.00
C ASP A 132 11.28 -9.08 -19.21
N VAL A 133 12.58 -9.02 -19.54
CA VAL A 133 13.52 -8.09 -18.89
C VAL A 133 13.14 -6.64 -19.17
N ALA A 134 12.73 -6.31 -20.40
CA ALA A 134 12.20 -4.98 -20.72
C ALA A 134 10.94 -4.64 -19.89
N SER A 135 10.04 -5.61 -19.68
CA SER A 135 8.84 -5.44 -18.85
C SER A 135 9.22 -5.19 -17.38
N GLU A 136 10.17 -5.95 -16.84
CA GLU A 136 10.70 -5.74 -15.48
C GLU A 136 11.29 -4.34 -15.32
N TYR A 137 12.06 -3.86 -16.31
CA TYR A 137 12.60 -2.51 -16.29
C TYR A 137 11.49 -1.45 -16.27
N GLY A 138 10.46 -1.65 -17.10
CA GLY A 138 9.26 -0.81 -17.12
C GLY A 138 8.56 -0.76 -15.77
N LEU A 139 8.44 -1.90 -15.08
CA LEU A 139 7.83 -2.01 -13.75
C LEU A 139 8.65 -1.29 -12.66
N VAL A 140 9.98 -1.39 -12.70
CA VAL A 140 10.84 -0.66 -11.77
C VAL A 140 10.67 0.85 -11.95
N TRP A 141 10.72 1.36 -13.18
CA TRP A 141 10.51 2.79 -13.44
C TRP A 141 9.08 3.26 -13.11
N ARG A 142 8.07 2.40 -13.26
CA ARG A 142 6.70 2.70 -12.80
C ARG A 142 6.64 2.85 -11.28
N ARG A 143 7.39 2.02 -10.54
CA ARG A 143 7.52 2.12 -9.08
C ARG A 143 8.25 3.42 -8.69
N VAL A 144 9.35 3.74 -9.37
CA VAL A 144 10.06 5.03 -9.18
C VAL A 144 9.09 6.19 -9.34
N HIS A 145 8.31 6.21 -10.43
CA HIS A 145 7.33 7.25 -10.67
C HIS A 145 6.31 7.38 -9.53
N ARG A 146 5.71 6.27 -9.08
CA ARG A 146 4.75 6.29 -7.96
C ARG A 146 5.38 6.83 -6.68
N GLN A 147 6.56 6.33 -6.33
CA GLN A 147 7.25 6.76 -5.11
C GLN A 147 7.66 8.23 -5.17
N ALA A 148 8.08 8.70 -6.35
CA ALA A 148 8.39 10.10 -6.60
C ALA A 148 7.15 11.00 -6.44
N GLN A 149 5.97 10.54 -6.87
CA GLN A 149 4.70 11.25 -6.65
C GLN A 149 4.37 11.35 -5.15
N GLU A 150 4.48 10.24 -4.42
CA GLU A 150 4.24 10.21 -2.97
C GLU A 150 5.22 11.11 -2.20
N CYS A 151 6.47 11.21 -2.66
CA CYS A 151 7.48 12.08 -2.08
C CYS A 151 7.41 13.54 -2.59
N GLY A 152 6.49 13.89 -3.49
CA GLY A 152 6.31 15.25 -3.99
C GLY A 152 7.46 15.79 -4.84
N LEU A 153 8.10 14.93 -5.65
CA LEU A 153 9.15 15.37 -6.58
C LEU A 153 8.59 16.29 -7.68
N PRO A 154 9.41 17.18 -8.27
CA PRO A 154 8.96 18.10 -9.32
C PRO A 154 8.35 17.40 -10.54
N ASP A 155 7.34 18.02 -11.15
CA ASP A 155 6.60 17.49 -12.31
C ASP A 155 7.49 17.06 -13.47
N GLU A 156 8.59 17.77 -13.71
CA GLU A 156 9.56 17.43 -14.75
C GLU A 156 10.16 16.03 -14.52
N GLN A 157 10.54 15.73 -13.28
CA GLN A 157 11.09 14.43 -12.90
C GLN A 157 10.04 13.33 -12.99
N LEU A 158 8.81 13.62 -12.54
CA LEU A 158 7.68 12.69 -12.65
C LEU A 158 7.41 12.32 -14.12
N LYS A 159 7.30 13.32 -15.00
CA LYS A 159 7.11 13.12 -16.45
C LYS A 159 8.24 12.29 -17.05
N ARG A 160 9.48 12.57 -16.65
CA ARG A 160 10.65 11.82 -17.14
C ARG A 160 10.61 10.36 -16.71
N PHE A 161 10.34 10.06 -15.44
CA PHE A 161 10.26 8.69 -14.93
C PHE A 161 9.13 7.89 -15.59
N LYS A 162 7.97 8.52 -15.78
CA LYS A 162 6.84 7.93 -16.51
C LYS A 162 7.23 7.59 -17.95
N SER A 163 7.86 8.53 -18.66
CA SER A 163 8.29 8.32 -20.04
C SER A 163 9.28 7.16 -20.18
N ILE A 164 10.24 7.03 -19.26
CA ILE A 164 11.19 5.91 -19.26
C ILE A 164 10.46 4.57 -19.08
N SER A 165 9.50 4.51 -18.14
CA SER A 165 8.68 3.31 -17.92
C SER A 165 7.92 2.91 -19.19
N GLU A 166 7.29 3.87 -19.87
CA GLU A 166 6.55 3.65 -21.11
C GLU A 166 7.46 3.19 -22.26
N GLN A 167 8.67 3.74 -22.38
CA GLN A 167 9.65 3.32 -23.37
C GLN A 167 10.05 1.84 -23.19
N TRP A 168 10.27 1.40 -21.95
CA TRP A 168 10.57 0.00 -21.67
C TRP A 168 9.40 -0.94 -21.97
N PHE A 169 8.16 -0.54 -21.65
CA PHE A 169 6.98 -1.33 -22.03
C PHE A 169 6.77 -1.38 -23.54
N ALA A 170 7.05 -0.30 -24.27
CA ALA A 170 7.00 -0.30 -25.72
C ALA A 170 8.05 -1.23 -26.31
N LEU A 171 9.28 -1.21 -25.78
CA LEU A 171 10.34 -2.13 -26.20
C LEU A 171 9.95 -3.59 -25.93
N SER A 172 9.43 -3.89 -24.74
CA SER A 172 8.95 -5.22 -24.34
C SER A 172 7.92 -5.77 -25.35
N GLN A 173 6.97 -4.95 -25.77
CA GLN A 173 5.95 -5.34 -26.76
C GLN A 173 6.51 -5.52 -28.19
N SER A 174 7.62 -4.85 -28.50
CA SER A 174 8.26 -4.94 -29.83
C SER A 174 9.23 -6.11 -29.97
N LEU A 175 9.72 -6.64 -28.85
CA LEU A 175 10.62 -7.79 -28.86
C LEU A 175 9.82 -9.07 -29.13
N PRO A 176 10.36 -10.00 -29.95
CA PRO A 176 9.73 -11.28 -30.15
C PRO A 176 9.63 -12.00 -28.80
N ALA A 177 8.45 -12.54 -28.49
CA ALA A 177 8.29 -13.42 -27.34
C ALA A 177 9.26 -14.60 -27.53
N GLU A 178 10.23 -14.75 -26.64
CA GLU A 178 11.15 -15.89 -26.67
C GLU A 178 10.31 -17.15 -26.41
N GLN A 179 9.89 -17.79 -27.50
CA GLN A 179 9.15 -19.04 -27.47
C GLN A 179 10.02 -20.08 -26.78
N ALA A 180 9.61 -20.52 -25.59
CA ALA A 180 9.53 -21.91 -25.11
C ALA A 180 10.49 -22.98 -25.71
N GLN A 181 11.75 -22.67 -26.01
CA GLN A 181 12.73 -23.65 -26.50
C GLN A 181 13.64 -24.09 -25.36
N ARG A 182 13.08 -24.92 -24.47
CA ARG A 182 13.87 -25.90 -23.73
C ARG A 182 14.24 -26.98 -24.75
N PRO A 183 15.52 -27.28 -25.04
CA PRO A 183 15.85 -28.32 -26.00
C PRO A 183 15.33 -29.66 -25.47
N ALA A 184 14.48 -30.31 -26.28
CA ALA A 184 14.16 -31.71 -26.11
C ALA A 184 15.47 -32.50 -26.15
N SER A 185 15.89 -33.00 -25.00
CA SER A 185 17.03 -33.90 -24.88
C SER A 185 16.74 -35.18 -25.66
N ALA A 186 17.41 -35.33 -26.79
CA ALA A 186 17.53 -36.61 -27.47
C ALA A 186 18.33 -37.56 -26.56
N ASN A 187 17.70 -38.66 -26.13
CA ASN A 187 18.34 -39.98 -26.03
C ASN A 187 17.33 -41.10 -25.66
N ALA A 188 17.31 -42.11 -26.54
CA ALA A 188 16.98 -43.54 -26.31
C ALA A 188 15.50 -44.01 -26.47
N PRO A 189 15.26 -45.30 -26.86
CA PRO A 189 14.46 -45.67 -28.02
C PRO A 189 13.16 -46.42 -27.70
N ALA A 190 12.39 -46.66 -28.76
CA ALA A 190 11.05 -47.23 -28.81
C ALA A 190 10.88 -48.61 -28.18
N GLU A 191 9.80 -48.78 -27.39
CA GLU A 191 9.12 -50.08 -27.24
C GLU A 191 7.62 -49.94 -26.85
N LYS A 192 6.76 -50.37 -27.78
CA LYS A 192 5.45 -51.05 -27.69
C LYS A 192 4.29 -50.50 -26.82
N ASP A 193 3.26 -50.06 -27.56
CA ASP A 193 1.88 -50.59 -27.57
C ASP A 193 1.19 -50.94 -26.25
N ILE A 194 0.26 -50.07 -25.79
CA ILE A 194 -1.05 -50.45 -25.22
C ILE A 194 -2.05 -49.33 -25.56
N THR A 195 -3.11 -49.70 -26.26
CA THR A 195 -4.36 -48.94 -26.41
C THR A 195 -5.02 -48.69 -25.06
N ASP A 196 -5.36 -47.44 -24.74
CA ASP A 196 -6.64 -47.18 -24.09
C ASP A 196 -7.16 -45.78 -24.39
N ALA A 197 -8.44 -45.74 -24.75
CA ALA A 197 -9.17 -44.53 -25.08
C ALA A 197 -9.49 -43.77 -23.78
N ALA A 198 -9.10 -42.49 -23.72
CA ALA A 198 -9.63 -41.56 -22.74
C ALA A 198 -9.85 -40.17 -23.38
N ASP A 199 -11.05 -39.67 -23.13
CA ASP A 199 -11.72 -38.52 -23.71
C ASP A 199 -10.90 -37.24 -23.91
N ALA A 200 -11.11 -36.62 -25.07
CA ALA A 200 -10.73 -35.25 -25.35
C ALA A 200 -11.62 -34.27 -24.55
N PRO A 201 -11.06 -33.21 -23.93
CA PRO A 201 -11.88 -32.18 -23.31
C PRO A 201 -12.55 -31.33 -24.41
N THR A 202 -13.85 -31.53 -24.57
CA THR A 202 -14.69 -30.69 -25.43
C THR A 202 -14.62 -29.24 -24.97
N LYS A 203 -14.20 -28.35 -25.88
CA LYS A 203 -14.30 -26.89 -25.76
C LYS A 203 -15.75 -26.53 -25.40
N ARG A 204 -16.01 -26.24 -24.12
CA ARG A 204 -17.29 -25.65 -23.70
C ARG A 204 -17.36 -24.22 -24.23
N SER A 205 -18.15 -24.03 -25.29
CA SER A 205 -18.50 -22.71 -25.77
C SER A 205 -19.32 -22.00 -24.71
N VAL A 206 -18.85 -20.81 -24.29
CA VAL A 206 -19.57 -19.99 -23.32
C VAL A 206 -20.91 -19.60 -23.95
N PRO A 207 -22.05 -19.96 -23.32
CA PRO A 207 -23.35 -19.74 -23.94
C PRO A 207 -23.65 -18.23 -24.01
N LYS A 208 -24.21 -17.77 -25.13
CA LYS A 208 -24.38 -16.35 -25.47
C LYS A 208 -25.13 -15.53 -24.40
N TRP A 209 -25.91 -16.15 -23.51
CA TRP A 209 -26.58 -15.48 -22.40
C TRP A 209 -25.62 -14.92 -21.33
N LEU A 210 -24.42 -15.51 -21.17
CA LEU A 210 -23.38 -15.01 -20.26
C LEU A 210 -22.82 -13.65 -20.73
N TRP A 211 -22.74 -13.43 -22.05
CA TRP A 211 -22.34 -12.14 -22.62
C TRP A 211 -23.42 -11.06 -22.44
N VAL A 212 -24.70 -11.45 -22.48
CA VAL A 212 -25.82 -10.54 -22.22
C VAL A 212 -25.83 -10.11 -20.75
N LEU A 213 -25.61 -11.04 -19.80
CA LEU A 213 -25.49 -10.70 -18.39
C LEU A 213 -24.31 -9.77 -18.09
N ALA A 214 -23.14 -10.04 -18.68
CA ALA A 214 -21.98 -9.16 -18.52
C ALA A 214 -22.27 -7.73 -19.04
N ALA A 215 -22.93 -7.60 -20.20
CA ALA A 215 -23.32 -6.31 -20.75
C ALA A 215 -24.33 -5.56 -19.86
N VAL A 216 -25.31 -6.25 -19.28
CA VAL A 216 -26.28 -5.67 -18.36
C VAL A 216 -25.60 -5.19 -17.07
N VAL A 217 -24.68 -5.97 -16.51
CA VAL A 217 -23.92 -5.56 -15.30
C VAL A 217 -23.08 -4.31 -15.58
N VAL A 218 -22.39 -4.26 -16.73
CA VAL A 218 -21.60 -3.07 -17.12
C VAL A 218 -22.51 -1.84 -17.30
N ALA A 219 -23.67 -1.99 -17.94
CA ALA A 219 -24.62 -0.89 -18.09
C ALA A 219 -25.13 -0.36 -16.75
N VAL A 220 -25.46 -1.25 -15.80
CA VAL A 220 -25.89 -0.85 -14.45
C VAL A 220 -24.77 -0.13 -13.70
N VAL A 221 -23.53 -0.60 -13.78
CA VAL A 221 -22.37 0.06 -13.16
C VAL A 221 -22.15 1.46 -13.75
N VAL A 222 -22.24 1.61 -15.08
CA VAL A 222 -22.12 2.91 -15.76
C VAL A 222 -23.24 3.87 -15.31
N ILE A 223 -24.48 3.40 -15.21
CA ILE A 223 -25.61 4.20 -14.73
C ILE A 223 -25.38 4.65 -13.28
N VAL A 224 -24.93 3.76 -12.39
CA VAL A 224 -24.63 4.10 -10.98
C VAL A 224 -23.50 5.12 -10.88
N VAL A 225 -22.46 5.00 -11.71
CA VAL A 225 -21.35 5.96 -11.77
C VAL A 225 -21.84 7.33 -12.28
N LEU A 226 -22.68 7.37 -13.32
CA LEU A 226 -23.22 8.63 -13.84
C LEU A 226 -24.10 9.35 -12.82
N VAL A 227 -24.91 8.63 -12.05
CA VAL A 227 -25.73 9.20 -10.96
C VAL A 227 -24.85 9.79 -9.84
N ARG A 228 -23.68 9.19 -9.57
CA ARG A 228 -22.71 9.71 -8.57
C ARG A 228 -21.96 10.95 -9.07
N VAL A 229 -21.74 11.10 -10.38
CA VAL A 229 -20.97 12.21 -10.97
C VAL A 229 -21.80 13.48 -11.14
N VAL A 230 -23.12 13.38 -11.33
CA VAL A 230 -23.99 14.55 -11.56
C VAL A 230 -24.44 15.25 -10.26
N GLY A 231 -24.20 14.65 -9.08
CA GLY A 231 -24.63 15.18 -7.79
C GLY A 231 -23.78 16.31 -7.17
N ALA A 232 -22.73 16.80 -7.82
CA ALA A 232 -21.83 17.80 -7.26
C ALA A 232 -21.74 19.05 -8.14
N LYS A 233 -22.72 19.96 -8.00
CA LYS A 233 -22.54 21.36 -8.41
C LYS A 233 -23.50 22.28 -7.66
N THR A 234 -22.97 23.00 -6.67
CA THR A 234 -23.10 24.47 -6.45
C THR A 234 -22.81 24.82 -4.99
N GLY A 235 -21.99 25.85 -4.78
CA GLY A 235 -21.67 26.39 -3.45
C GLY A 235 -20.39 27.22 -3.45
N GLU A 236 -20.45 28.38 -4.10
CA GLU A 236 -19.44 29.45 -4.15
C GLU A 236 -19.48 30.31 -2.87
N SER A 237 -18.32 30.75 -2.36
CA SER A 237 -18.08 32.14 -1.86
C SER A 237 -16.70 32.32 -1.18
N SER A 238 -15.82 33.04 -1.87
CA SER A 238 -15.09 34.27 -1.49
C SER A 238 -14.32 34.41 -0.16
N GLY A 239 -13.03 34.81 -0.26
CA GLY A 239 -12.35 35.72 0.68
C GLY A 239 -10.86 35.45 0.96
N THR A 240 -9.97 36.37 0.55
CA THR A 240 -8.50 36.39 0.83
C THR A 240 -8.15 37.48 1.90
N PRO A 241 -6.87 37.71 2.31
CA PRO A 241 -6.30 37.55 3.66
C PRO A 241 -6.08 38.88 4.44
N PRO A 242 -5.37 38.91 5.60
CA PRO A 242 -3.93 39.24 5.52
C PRO A 242 -3.00 38.56 6.56
N THR A 243 -1.72 38.70 6.23
CA THR A 243 -0.45 38.26 6.84
C THR A 243 -0.17 38.71 8.28
N SER A 244 0.55 37.88 9.07
CA SER A 244 1.66 38.32 9.95
C SER A 244 2.46 37.13 10.55
N HIS A 245 3.78 37.13 10.34
CA HIS A 245 4.81 36.40 11.11
C HIS A 245 5.40 37.35 12.19
N PRO A 246 6.36 36.98 13.07
CA PRO A 246 6.84 35.69 13.62
C PRO A 246 6.96 35.69 15.19
N THR A 247 7.44 34.59 15.78
CA THR A 247 8.37 34.49 16.96
C THR A 247 7.96 33.49 18.05
N THR A 248 8.81 32.48 18.20
CA THR A 248 9.32 31.79 19.41
C THR A 248 8.58 31.98 20.74
N SER A 249 8.16 30.87 21.37
CA SER A 249 8.36 30.55 22.81
C SER A 249 7.73 29.21 23.21
N GLN A 250 8.59 28.24 23.54
CA GLN A 250 8.51 27.26 24.65
C GLN A 250 7.29 26.32 24.88
N PRO A 251 7.54 25.13 25.48
CA PRO A 251 6.61 24.02 25.56
C PRO A 251 5.53 24.31 26.61
N SER A 252 4.30 24.46 26.15
CA SER A 252 3.14 24.65 27.01
C SER A 252 2.21 23.46 26.85
N ALA A 253 1.69 23.01 27.98
CA ALA A 253 0.74 21.92 28.19
C ALA A 253 -0.18 21.63 26.98
N PHE A 254 -0.42 20.33 26.73
CA PHE A 254 -1.42 19.85 25.76
C PHE A 254 -2.61 20.80 25.70
N PRO A 255 -2.86 21.47 24.55
CA PRO A 255 -3.99 22.37 24.45
C PRO A 255 -5.24 21.54 24.66
N SER A 256 -5.94 21.79 25.76
CA SER A 256 -7.31 21.31 25.93
C SER A 256 -8.08 21.76 24.70
N ALA A 257 -8.77 20.82 24.06
CA ALA A 257 -9.37 21.08 22.76
C ALA A 257 -10.28 22.33 22.82
N PRO A 258 -10.28 23.19 21.78
CA PRO A 258 -11.14 24.36 21.73
C PRO A 258 -12.61 23.98 21.95
N ALA A 259 -13.33 24.75 22.76
CA ALA A 259 -14.74 24.50 23.02
C ALA A 259 -15.54 24.45 21.70
N GLY A 260 -16.30 23.37 21.50
CA GLY A 260 -17.08 23.13 20.28
C GLY A 260 -16.33 22.39 19.16
N ALA A 261 -15.04 22.05 19.35
CA ALA A 261 -14.36 21.14 18.44
C ALA A 261 -14.92 19.72 18.58
N ASN A 262 -15.26 19.10 17.46
CA ASN A 262 -15.80 17.73 17.43
C ASN A 262 -14.73 16.68 17.15
N ALA A 263 -13.60 17.09 16.56
CA ALA A 263 -12.48 16.21 16.25
C ALA A 263 -11.15 16.95 16.25
N GLN A 264 -10.08 16.25 16.62
CA GLN A 264 -8.70 16.65 16.37
C GLN A 264 -8.21 15.99 15.08
N CYS A 265 -7.58 16.77 14.20
CA CYS A 265 -7.02 16.30 12.93
C CYS A 265 -5.58 15.81 13.10
N ARG A 266 -5.08 15.02 12.13
CA ARG A 266 -3.73 14.44 12.20
C ARG A 266 -2.59 15.44 12.10
N ASP A 267 -2.84 16.62 11.53
CA ASP A 267 -1.88 17.72 11.51
C ASP A 267 -1.90 18.58 12.78
N GLY A 268 -2.70 18.21 13.79
CA GLY A 268 -2.83 18.92 15.07
C GLY A 268 -3.89 20.02 15.08
N THR A 269 -4.56 20.29 13.95
CA THR A 269 -5.68 21.23 13.89
C THR A 269 -6.98 20.61 14.42
N TYR A 270 -8.04 21.42 14.59
CA TYR A 270 -9.34 20.96 15.10
C TYR A 270 -10.45 21.18 14.09
N SER A 271 -11.35 20.21 13.99
CA SER A 271 -12.58 20.30 13.21
C SER A 271 -13.75 20.72 14.10
N PHE A 272 -14.63 21.55 13.54
CA PHE A 272 -15.86 22.07 14.17
C PHE A 272 -17.12 21.62 13.41
N SER A 273 -17.00 20.58 12.58
CA SER A 273 -18.13 20.07 11.80
C SER A 273 -19.19 19.48 12.72
N THR A 274 -20.47 19.64 12.39
CA THR A 274 -21.57 18.94 13.07
C THR A 274 -21.77 17.52 12.55
N ARG A 275 -21.14 17.17 11.41
CA ARG A 275 -21.25 15.86 10.76
C ARG A 275 -19.89 15.18 10.70
N ARG A 276 -19.83 13.90 11.06
CA ARG A 276 -18.58 13.12 11.04
C ARG A 276 -18.02 12.93 9.62
N ASN A 277 -18.88 12.84 8.62
CA ASN A 277 -18.46 12.66 7.24
C ASN A 277 -17.74 13.91 6.71
N GLY A 278 -16.49 13.75 6.28
CA GLY A 278 -15.65 14.84 5.75
C GLY A 278 -14.86 15.65 6.79
N SER A 279 -14.95 15.33 8.08
CA SER A 279 -14.13 16.00 9.10
C SER A 279 -12.64 15.73 8.85
N CYS A 280 -11.81 16.76 8.97
CA CYS A 280 -10.36 16.70 8.76
C CYS A 280 -9.91 16.20 7.36
N ALA A 281 -10.78 16.23 6.33
CA ALA A 281 -10.43 15.74 4.99
C ALA A 281 -9.23 16.48 4.36
N GLY A 282 -9.12 17.79 4.59
CA GLY A 282 -7.96 18.59 4.17
C GLY A 282 -6.74 18.50 5.10
N HIS A 283 -6.89 17.83 6.24
CA HIS A 283 -5.93 17.81 7.36
C HIS A 283 -5.43 16.38 7.66
N GLY A 284 -5.47 15.50 6.65
CA GLY A 284 -4.96 14.13 6.76
C GLY A 284 -5.87 13.14 7.51
N GLY A 285 -7.11 13.51 7.78
CA GLY A 285 -8.09 12.71 8.50
C GLY A 285 -8.12 12.98 10.00
N VAL A 286 -9.10 12.37 10.67
CA VAL A 286 -9.32 12.54 12.12
C VAL A 286 -8.31 11.72 12.90
N ALA A 287 -7.62 12.35 13.85
CA ALA A 287 -6.77 11.71 14.83
C ALA A 287 -7.57 11.22 16.06
N ALA A 288 -8.49 12.05 16.57
CA ALA A 288 -9.35 11.71 17.69
C ALA A 288 -10.71 12.42 17.60
N TRP A 289 -11.78 11.74 18.01
CA TRP A 289 -13.11 12.33 18.16
C TRP A 289 -13.28 12.86 19.59
N LEU A 290 -13.65 14.14 19.70
CA LEU A 290 -13.73 14.87 20.97
C LEU A 290 -15.13 14.85 21.59
N ASP A 291 -16.13 14.41 20.84
CA ASP A 291 -17.52 14.24 21.27
C ASP A 291 -17.76 12.96 22.13
N SER A 292 -16.72 12.14 22.33
CA SER A 292 -16.75 10.89 23.08
C SER A 292 -15.88 10.87 24.35
N GLN A 293 -15.42 12.02 24.82
CA GLN A 293 -14.81 12.15 26.16
C GLN A 293 -15.95 12.28 27.20
N PRO A 294 -16.05 11.40 28.21
CA PRO A 294 -17.04 11.53 29.28
C PRO A 294 -16.80 12.76 30.16
#